data_AF-A0A8B3PBQ3-F1
#
_entry.id   AF-A0A8B3PBQ3-F1
#
_cell.length_a   1.000
_cell.length_b   1.000
_cell.length_c   1.000
_cell.angle_alpha   90.00
_cell.angle_beta   90.00
_cell.angle_gamma   90.00
#
_symmetry.space_group_name_H-M   'P 1'
#
loop_
_entity.id
_entity.type
_entity.pdbx_description
1 polymer ?
#
loop_
_entity_poly.entity_id
_entity_poly.type
_entity_poly.pdbx_seq_one_letter_code
_entity_poly.pdbx_strand_id
1 'polypeptide(L)'
;MPGPIDLLSTPSQHDIAWSWVTAILPADMSSPYGAAVGTFASALGFLASLFLGYHIIVGIVSSAHSGKVLGDKFHQTWAPLRVVIGFGMLIPIAGGFSAAHYMLRDLVALPGINLGNAAWLTFVDKVATDDTPIVARPAGGSRLVLDIMEHEICAAVTNAAGNTWGFYQALPPANGEEVGAGLFFGSNDRVQWDYGQDCGRLSFGLISDRPNFSATRREAVGGIVSAVRTQAGTYAALFKRVDTTLSPDQAMSGVADGTLPVGLARNIREMGTAYDATIAQAAKRDVADVATESRSRLVDAARQDGWVNSGAYWYGLAQISGLTNALTGEQAEQVAVRYGEGNTGFERNVRAAIETLRYHIAGEEARVG
;
A
#
# COMPACT_ATOMS: atom_id res chain seq x y z
N MET A 1 1.20 16.02 23.43
CA MET A 1 0.92 14.75 24.13
C MET A 1 -0.56 14.76 24.49
N PRO A 2 -1.33 13.73 24.17
CA PRO A 2 -2.70 13.63 24.67
C PRO A 2 -2.63 13.65 26.21
N GLY A 3 -3.55 14.34 26.87
CA GLY A 3 -3.65 14.36 28.33
C GLY A 3 -3.91 12.97 28.92
N PRO A 4 -3.94 12.84 30.25
CA PRO A 4 -4.32 11.58 30.89
C PRO A 4 -5.69 11.11 30.37
N ILE A 5 -5.76 9.82 29.99
CA ILE A 5 -6.96 9.21 29.41
C ILE A 5 -8.04 9.10 30.49
N ASP A 6 -9.19 9.75 30.25
CA ASP A 6 -10.38 9.57 31.08
C ASP A 6 -11.20 8.39 30.55
N LEU A 7 -11.02 7.23 31.19
CA LEU A 7 -11.73 6.00 30.85
C LEU A 7 -13.23 6.08 31.12
N LEU A 8 -13.71 7.02 31.95
CA LEU A 8 -15.11 7.13 32.33
C LEU A 8 -15.86 8.24 31.57
N SER A 9 -15.17 8.96 30.69
CA SER A 9 -15.78 9.96 29.82
C SER A 9 -16.73 9.30 28.82
N THR A 10 -17.87 9.94 28.53
CA THR A 10 -18.77 9.47 27.48
C THR A 10 -18.11 9.65 26.11
N PRO A 11 -17.95 8.58 25.31
CA PRO A 11 -17.39 8.69 23.97
C PRO A 11 -18.20 9.63 23.06
N SER A 12 -17.58 10.05 21.94
CA SER A 12 -18.25 10.82 20.88
C SER A 12 -19.55 10.14 20.43
N GLN A 13 -20.56 10.92 20.03
CA GLN A 13 -21.77 10.35 19.42
C GLN A 13 -21.49 9.65 18.08
N HIS A 14 -20.41 10.02 17.41
CA HIS A 14 -19.97 9.39 16.16
C HIS A 14 -19.13 8.12 16.39
N ASP A 15 -18.76 7.82 17.65
CA ASP A 15 -18.00 6.62 17.95
C ASP A 15 -18.83 5.38 17.64
N ILE A 16 -18.34 4.55 16.71
CA ILE A 16 -19.10 3.41 16.20
C ILE A 16 -19.31 2.38 17.32
N ALA A 17 -18.30 2.14 18.16
CA ALA A 17 -18.40 1.18 19.24
C ALA A 17 -19.44 1.63 20.28
N TRP A 18 -19.44 2.91 20.61
CA TRP A 18 -20.43 3.51 21.52
C TRP A 18 -21.84 3.51 20.91
N SER A 19 -21.96 3.76 19.61
CA SER A 19 -23.24 3.67 18.88
C SER A 19 -23.82 2.25 18.95
N TRP A 20 -22.98 1.22 18.83
CA TRP A 20 -23.42 -0.18 18.97
C TRP A 20 -23.83 -0.50 20.40
N VAL A 21 -23.04 -0.07 21.39
CA VAL A 21 -23.35 -0.29 22.81
C VAL A 21 -24.65 0.40 23.19
N THR A 22 -24.90 1.61 22.74
CA THR A 22 -26.14 2.35 23.04
C THR A 22 -27.34 1.85 22.24
N ALA A 23 -27.13 1.25 21.06
CA ALA A 23 -28.17 0.57 20.31
C ALA A 23 -28.60 -0.76 20.97
N ILE A 24 -27.63 -1.53 21.49
CA ILE A 24 -27.85 -2.84 22.13
C ILE A 24 -28.25 -2.69 23.61
N LEU A 25 -27.62 -1.77 24.34
CA LEU A 25 -27.90 -1.49 25.75
C LEU A 25 -28.37 -0.03 25.89
N PRO A 26 -29.58 0.29 25.39
CA PRO A 26 -30.10 1.65 25.47
C PRO A 26 -30.40 2.07 26.91
N ALA A 27 -30.51 3.39 27.12
CA ALA A 27 -30.87 3.95 28.42
C ALA A 27 -32.38 3.91 28.71
N ASP A 28 -33.19 3.76 27.67
CA ASP A 28 -34.65 3.72 27.72
C ASP A 28 -35.24 2.68 26.76
N MET A 29 -36.56 2.49 26.85
CA MET A 29 -37.32 1.57 25.99
C MET A 29 -37.83 2.22 24.70
N SER A 30 -37.35 3.42 24.33
CA SER A 30 -37.87 4.14 23.15
C SER A 30 -37.49 3.46 21.84
N SER A 31 -36.35 2.77 21.82
CA SER A 31 -35.89 2.03 20.65
C SER A 31 -36.53 0.63 20.58
N PRO A 32 -36.70 0.04 19.37
CA PRO A 32 -37.23 -1.32 19.23
C PRO A 32 -36.42 -2.36 20.02
N TYR A 33 -35.10 -2.20 20.06
CA TYR A 33 -34.22 -3.08 20.82
C TYR A 33 -34.40 -2.85 22.33
N GLY A 34 -34.54 -1.58 22.76
CA GLY A 34 -34.80 -1.24 24.15
C GLY A 34 -36.10 -1.81 24.68
N ALA A 35 -37.17 -1.77 23.88
CA ALA A 35 -38.43 -2.41 24.21
C ALA A 35 -38.29 -3.94 24.34
N ALA A 36 -37.56 -4.59 23.43
CA ALA A 36 -37.32 -6.03 23.47
C ALA A 36 -36.50 -6.46 24.69
N VAL A 37 -35.38 -5.78 24.98
CA VAL A 37 -34.53 -6.04 26.15
C VAL A 37 -35.27 -5.72 27.45
N GLY A 38 -36.06 -4.64 27.48
CA GLY A 38 -36.87 -4.31 28.66
C GLY A 38 -37.93 -5.37 28.96
N THR A 39 -38.56 -5.92 27.92
CA THR A 39 -39.48 -7.06 28.06
C THR A 39 -38.77 -8.30 28.60
N PHE A 40 -37.60 -8.62 28.07
CA PHE A 40 -36.77 -9.73 28.52
C PHE A 40 -36.32 -9.56 29.98
N ALA A 41 -35.83 -8.38 30.36
CA ALA A 41 -35.40 -8.06 31.73
C ALA A 41 -36.58 -8.17 32.72
N SER A 42 -37.76 -7.70 32.33
CA SER A 42 -38.98 -7.81 33.13
C SER A 42 -39.39 -9.27 33.33
N ALA A 43 -39.33 -10.10 32.27
CA ALA A 43 -39.63 -11.53 32.36
C ALA A 43 -38.64 -12.27 33.26
N LEU A 44 -37.34 -11.97 33.16
CA LEU A 44 -36.32 -12.52 34.05
C LEU A 44 -36.52 -12.08 35.50
N GLY A 45 -36.83 -10.82 35.75
CA GLY A 45 -37.13 -10.31 37.09
C GLY A 45 -38.32 -11.02 37.72
N PHE A 46 -39.37 -11.28 36.94
CA PHE A 46 -40.53 -12.06 37.39
C PHE A 46 -40.15 -13.50 37.76
N LEU A 47 -39.45 -14.22 36.88
CA LEU A 47 -38.99 -15.59 37.16
C LEU A 47 -38.05 -15.66 38.36
N ALA A 48 -37.14 -14.69 38.48
CA ALA A 48 -36.23 -14.59 39.62
C ALA A 48 -36.98 -14.35 40.93
N SER A 49 -38.09 -13.59 40.91
CA SER A 49 -38.93 -13.34 42.08
C SER A 49 -39.64 -14.61 42.55
N LEU A 50 -40.14 -15.43 41.61
CA LEU A 50 -40.72 -16.74 41.93
C LEU A 50 -39.68 -17.68 42.54
N PHE A 51 -38.47 -17.71 41.97
CA PHE A 51 -37.38 -18.54 42.45
C PHE A 51 -36.88 -18.10 43.83
N LEU A 52 -36.83 -16.79 44.08
CA LEU A 52 -36.53 -16.21 45.38
C LEU A 52 -37.59 -16.62 46.41
N GLY A 53 -38.88 -16.52 46.07
CA GLY A 53 -39.97 -16.96 46.93
C GLY A 53 -39.85 -18.44 47.33
N TYR A 54 -39.55 -19.31 46.36
CA TYR A 54 -39.27 -20.72 46.62
C TYR A 54 -38.09 -20.91 47.60
N HIS A 55 -36.98 -20.20 47.40
CA HIS A 55 -35.81 -20.28 48.29
C HIS A 55 -36.08 -19.76 49.70
N ILE A 56 -36.92 -18.73 49.84
CA ILE A 56 -37.34 -18.24 51.16
C ILE A 56 -38.12 -19.33 51.89
N ILE A 57 -39.08 -19.99 51.24
CA ILE A 57 -39.86 -21.08 51.83
C ILE A 57 -38.94 -22.24 52.24
N VAL A 58 -38.05 -22.67 51.35
CA VAL A 58 -37.07 -23.73 51.65
C VAL A 58 -36.16 -23.34 52.82
N GLY A 59 -35.71 -22.08 52.88
CA GLY A 59 -34.90 -21.55 53.96
C GLY A 59 -35.62 -21.57 55.32
N ILE A 60 -36.91 -21.19 55.35
CA ILE A 60 -37.76 -21.25 56.54
C ILE A 60 -37.91 -22.70 57.00
N VAL A 61 -38.25 -23.62 56.09
CA VAL A 61 -38.44 -25.05 56.41
C VAL A 61 -37.14 -25.69 56.92
N SER A 62 -36.00 -25.38 56.31
CA SER A 62 -34.67 -25.83 56.74
C SER A 62 -34.34 -25.33 58.16
N SER A 63 -34.66 -24.07 58.44
CA SER A 63 -34.46 -23.46 59.76
C SER A 63 -35.36 -24.10 60.81
N ALA A 64 -36.63 -24.39 60.46
CA ALA A 64 -37.58 -25.04 61.35
C ALA A 64 -37.17 -26.48 61.72
N HIS A 65 -36.61 -27.24 60.77
CA HIS A 65 -36.18 -28.62 61.02
C HIS A 65 -34.88 -28.73 61.83
N SER A 66 -33.92 -27.81 61.62
CA SER A 66 -32.59 -27.90 62.23
C SER A 66 -32.41 -27.03 63.48
N GLY A 67 -33.32 -26.09 63.74
CA GLY A 67 -33.22 -25.13 64.85
C GLY A 67 -32.13 -24.07 64.68
N LYS A 68 -31.39 -24.06 63.56
CA LYS A 68 -30.39 -23.05 63.23
C LYS A 68 -30.90 -22.16 62.09
N VAL A 69 -30.59 -20.87 62.12
CA VAL A 69 -30.93 -19.95 61.02
C VAL A 69 -30.32 -20.47 59.70
N LEU A 70 -31.15 -20.61 58.66
CA LEU A 70 -30.87 -21.20 57.34
C LEU A 70 -30.59 -22.72 57.33
N GLY A 71 -30.51 -23.35 58.50
CA GLY A 71 -30.14 -24.74 58.72
C GLY A 71 -28.74 -25.13 58.28
N ASP A 72 -28.38 -26.41 58.44
CA ASP A 72 -27.00 -26.88 58.22
C ASP A 72 -26.58 -26.94 56.73
N LYS A 73 -27.54 -26.78 55.81
CA LYS A 73 -27.30 -26.91 54.36
C LYS A 73 -26.85 -25.61 53.68
N PHE A 74 -27.14 -24.44 54.26
CA PHE A 74 -26.82 -23.15 53.63
C PHE A 74 -25.78 -22.38 54.44
N HIS A 75 -24.81 -21.79 53.75
CA HIS A 75 -23.80 -20.95 54.39
C HIS A 75 -24.41 -19.61 54.84
N GLN A 76 -24.39 -19.33 56.14
CA GLN A 76 -25.08 -18.18 56.75
C GLN A 76 -24.66 -16.81 56.19
N THR A 77 -23.41 -16.64 55.77
CA THR A 77 -22.92 -15.39 55.15
C THR A 77 -23.08 -15.36 53.62
N TRP A 78 -22.61 -16.41 52.91
CA TRP A 78 -22.55 -16.40 51.44
C TRP A 78 -23.91 -16.62 50.77
N ALA A 79 -24.84 -17.34 51.38
CA ALA A 79 -26.14 -17.60 50.77
C ALA A 79 -27.00 -16.32 50.66
N PRO A 80 -27.17 -15.51 51.73
CA PRO A 80 -27.87 -14.23 51.61
C PRO A 80 -27.16 -13.25 50.68
N LEU A 81 -25.83 -13.19 50.72
CA LEU A 81 -25.06 -12.30 49.84
C LEU A 81 -25.26 -12.63 48.35
N ARG A 82 -25.23 -13.92 47.98
CA ARG A 82 -25.49 -14.36 46.60
C ARG A 82 -26.90 -13.98 46.15
N VAL A 83 -27.89 -14.10 47.04
CA VAL A 83 -29.27 -13.72 46.75
C VAL A 83 -29.38 -12.21 46.53
N VAL A 84 -28.81 -11.39 47.43
CA VAL A 84 -28.86 -9.92 47.32
C VAL A 84 -28.17 -9.45 46.04
N ILE A 85 -26.96 -9.95 45.76
CA ILE A 85 -26.20 -9.56 44.56
C ILE A 85 -26.89 -10.06 43.29
N GLY A 86 -27.21 -11.36 43.23
CA GLY A 86 -27.77 -11.98 42.03
C GLY A 86 -29.16 -11.46 41.71
N PHE A 87 -30.05 -11.38 42.71
CA PHE A 87 -31.38 -10.81 42.51
C PHE A 87 -31.30 -9.31 42.25
N GLY A 88 -30.48 -8.56 43.00
CA GLY A 88 -30.31 -7.13 42.81
C GLY A 88 -29.80 -6.75 41.40
N MET A 89 -28.98 -7.59 40.78
CA MET A 89 -28.55 -7.40 39.38
C MET A 89 -29.65 -7.67 38.34
N LEU A 90 -30.68 -8.44 38.69
CA LEU A 90 -31.78 -8.84 37.80
C LEU A 90 -33.02 -7.94 37.91
N ILE A 91 -33.24 -7.29 39.06
CA ILE A 91 -34.39 -6.41 39.24
C ILE A 91 -34.30 -5.23 38.25
N PRO A 92 -35.38 -4.95 37.49
CA PRO A 92 -35.49 -3.72 36.70
C PRO A 92 -35.63 -2.52 37.65
N ILE A 93 -34.70 -1.56 37.59
CA ILE A 93 -34.61 -0.45 38.55
C ILE A 93 -35.13 0.88 37.97
N ALA A 94 -34.70 1.25 36.77
CA ALA A 94 -35.14 2.46 36.07
C ALA A 94 -35.03 2.22 34.55
N GLY A 95 -35.88 2.87 33.76
CA GLY A 95 -35.85 2.76 32.29
C GLY A 95 -36.19 1.38 31.72
N GLY A 96 -36.65 0.43 32.53
CA GLY A 96 -37.01 -0.94 32.11
C GLY A 96 -35.84 -1.95 32.11
N PHE A 97 -34.63 -1.54 32.48
CA PHE A 97 -33.44 -2.39 32.47
C PHE A 97 -32.96 -2.76 33.87
N SER A 98 -32.29 -3.92 33.97
CA SER A 98 -31.72 -4.41 35.23
C SER A 98 -30.35 -3.78 35.52
N ALA A 99 -29.92 -3.79 36.78
CA ALA A 99 -28.62 -3.25 37.17
C ALA A 99 -27.44 -3.93 36.43
N ALA A 100 -27.58 -5.20 36.03
CA ALA A 100 -26.58 -5.88 35.20
C ALA A 100 -26.39 -5.19 33.83
N HIS A 101 -27.45 -4.68 33.21
CA HIS A 101 -27.36 -3.99 31.91
C HIS A 101 -26.58 -2.68 32.04
N TYR A 102 -26.88 -1.88 33.08
CA TYR A 102 -26.13 -0.67 33.39
C TYR A 102 -24.67 -0.97 33.72
N MET A 103 -24.38 -2.02 34.48
CA MET A 103 -23.01 -2.46 34.75
C MET A 103 -22.27 -2.82 33.45
N LEU A 104 -22.89 -3.60 32.57
CA LEU A 104 -22.28 -3.97 31.29
C LEU A 104 -22.00 -2.75 30.41
N ARG A 105 -22.92 -1.78 30.38
CA ARG A 105 -22.76 -0.56 29.57
C ARG A 105 -21.73 0.40 30.16
N ASP A 106 -21.88 0.77 31.42
CA ASP A 106 -21.18 1.90 32.04
C ASP A 106 -19.86 1.48 32.73
N LEU A 107 -19.80 0.26 33.27
CA LEU A 107 -18.61 -0.23 33.99
C LEU A 107 -17.71 -1.13 33.14
N VAL A 108 -18.23 -1.73 32.06
CA VAL A 108 -17.45 -2.63 31.20
C VAL A 108 -17.25 -2.04 29.82
N ALA A 109 -18.32 -1.73 29.10
CA ALA A 109 -18.23 -1.30 27.72
C ALA A 109 -17.61 0.09 27.57
N LEU A 110 -18.07 1.08 28.35
CA LEU A 110 -17.56 2.45 28.31
C LEU A 110 -16.03 2.53 28.54
N PRO A 111 -15.45 1.99 29.63
CA PRO A 111 -14.00 2.04 29.82
C PRO A 111 -13.24 1.18 28.81
N GLY A 112 -13.81 0.05 28.36
CA GLY A 112 -13.21 -0.78 27.32
C GLY A 112 -13.09 -0.05 25.97
N ILE A 113 -14.14 0.68 25.57
CA ILE A 113 -14.15 1.49 24.35
C ILE A 113 -13.13 2.63 24.46
N ASN A 114 -13.12 3.36 25.56
CA ASN A 114 -12.17 4.46 25.77
C ASN A 114 -10.71 3.98 25.76
N LEU A 115 -10.43 2.80 26.31
CA LEU A 115 -9.10 2.20 26.23
C LEU A 115 -8.69 1.87 24.79
N GLY A 116 -9.60 1.25 24.01
CA GLY A 116 -9.36 0.97 22.58
C GLY A 116 -9.15 2.24 21.77
N ASN A 117 -9.99 3.26 22.00
CA ASN A 117 -9.87 4.56 21.37
C ASN A 117 -8.55 5.25 21.72
N ALA A 118 -8.09 5.18 22.96
CA ALA A 118 -6.84 5.81 23.35
C ALA A 118 -5.63 5.21 22.60
N ALA A 119 -5.58 3.88 22.47
CA ALA A 119 -4.56 3.21 21.68
C ALA A 119 -4.62 3.62 20.21
N TRP A 120 -5.83 3.67 19.65
CA TRP A 120 -6.07 4.06 18.25
C TRP A 120 -5.72 5.53 17.97
N LEU A 121 -6.17 6.46 18.81
CA LEU A 121 -5.89 7.89 18.67
C LEU A 121 -4.38 8.17 18.75
N THR A 122 -3.66 7.46 19.63
CA THR A 122 -2.20 7.55 19.70
C THR A 122 -1.54 7.11 18.38
N PHE A 123 -2.04 6.05 17.76
CA PHE A 123 -1.58 5.61 16.44
C PHE A 123 -1.89 6.64 15.35
N VAL A 124 -3.13 7.12 15.28
CA VAL A 124 -3.57 8.11 14.30
C VAL A 124 -2.76 9.41 14.41
N ASP A 125 -2.50 9.88 15.63
CA ASP A 125 -1.69 11.08 15.88
C ASP A 125 -0.25 10.90 15.40
N LYS A 126 0.32 9.71 15.59
CA LYS A 126 1.66 9.38 15.09
C LYS A 126 1.70 9.34 13.58
N VAL A 127 0.76 8.68 12.93
CA VAL A 127 0.67 8.61 11.46
C VAL A 127 0.33 9.96 10.83
N ALA A 128 -0.43 10.82 11.52
CA ALA A 128 -0.70 12.17 11.06
C ALA A 128 0.55 13.08 11.11
N THR A 129 1.47 12.81 12.06
CA THR A 129 2.69 13.61 12.26
C THR A 129 3.86 13.09 11.43
N ASP A 130 4.02 11.76 11.36
CA ASP A 130 5.02 11.12 10.54
C ASP A 130 4.48 11.02 9.11
N ASP A 131 5.01 11.80 8.18
CA ASP A 131 4.69 11.72 6.74
C ASP A 131 5.26 10.43 6.12
N THR A 132 4.90 9.27 6.68
CA THR A 132 5.29 7.97 6.19
C THR A 132 4.74 7.83 4.77
N PRO A 133 5.60 7.81 3.73
CA PRO A 133 5.12 7.73 2.37
C PRO A 133 4.60 6.32 2.13
N ILE A 134 3.29 6.20 1.96
CA ILE A 134 2.62 4.98 1.50
C ILE A 134 2.62 5.03 -0.02
N VAL A 135 3.82 5.08 -0.57
CA VAL A 135 4.02 5.08 -2.01
C VAL A 135 4.64 3.75 -2.33
N ALA A 136 3.99 2.96 -3.19
CA ALA A 136 4.66 1.80 -3.73
C ALA A 136 5.88 2.30 -4.50
N ARG A 137 7.05 1.77 -4.18
CA ARG A 137 8.24 2.01 -4.99
C ARG A 137 7.94 1.43 -6.39
N PRO A 138 8.06 2.21 -7.48
CA PRO A 138 7.95 1.67 -8.83
C PRO A 138 8.85 0.44 -8.96
N ALA A 139 8.36 -0.60 -9.62
CA ALA A 139 9.13 -1.78 -9.93
C ALA A 139 9.29 -1.84 -11.45
N GLY A 140 10.49 -1.57 -11.95
CA GLY A 140 10.75 -1.65 -13.39
C GLY A 140 11.93 -0.82 -13.90
N GLY A 141 12.51 0.08 -13.10
CA GLY A 141 13.60 0.95 -13.55
C GLY A 141 14.77 0.20 -14.18
N SER A 142 15.23 -0.90 -13.59
CA SER A 142 16.33 -1.69 -14.16
C SER A 142 15.99 -2.31 -15.52
N ARG A 143 14.72 -2.71 -15.72
CA ARG A 143 14.25 -3.23 -17.01
C ARG A 143 14.19 -2.12 -18.05
N LEU A 144 13.67 -0.95 -17.68
CA LEU A 144 13.67 0.24 -18.54
C LEU A 144 15.08 0.62 -18.99
N VAL A 145 16.06 0.60 -18.08
CA VAL A 145 17.46 0.87 -18.39
C VAL A 145 18.02 -0.17 -19.38
N LEU A 146 17.72 -1.46 -19.17
CA LEU A 146 18.13 -2.52 -20.09
C LEU A 146 17.50 -2.34 -21.48
N ASP A 147 16.20 -2.04 -21.54
CA ASP A 147 15.50 -1.77 -22.79
C ASP A 147 16.15 -0.59 -23.52
N ILE A 148 16.38 0.55 -22.85
CA ILE A 148 17.08 1.71 -23.44
C ILE A 148 18.47 1.31 -23.94
N MET A 149 19.20 0.49 -23.19
CA MET A 149 20.53 0.01 -23.57
C MET A 149 20.53 -0.85 -24.83
N GLU A 150 19.54 -1.73 -25.02
CA GLU A 150 19.42 -2.53 -26.24
C GLU A 150 19.19 -1.63 -27.48
N HIS A 151 18.33 -0.62 -27.37
CA HIS A 151 18.06 0.31 -28.48
C HIS A 151 19.29 1.18 -28.82
N GLU A 152 19.95 1.74 -27.79
CA GLU A 152 21.15 2.56 -27.95
C GLU A 152 22.32 1.75 -28.52
N ILE A 153 22.51 0.49 -28.10
CA ILE A 153 23.52 -0.41 -28.69
C ILE A 153 23.19 -0.71 -30.15
N CYS A 154 21.93 -1.02 -30.48
CA CYS A 154 21.55 -1.27 -31.86
C CYS A 154 21.89 -0.08 -32.76
N ALA A 155 21.50 1.13 -32.35
CA ALA A 155 21.75 2.34 -33.13
C ALA A 155 23.26 2.65 -33.23
N ALA A 156 24.00 2.50 -32.13
CA ALA A 156 25.44 2.76 -32.09
C ALA A 156 26.24 1.76 -32.95
N VAL A 157 25.92 0.46 -32.89
CA VAL A 157 26.56 -0.59 -33.71
C VAL A 157 26.25 -0.38 -35.18
N THR A 158 24.99 -0.10 -35.52
CA THR A 158 24.56 0.18 -36.90
C THR A 158 25.29 1.40 -37.45
N ASN A 159 25.43 2.47 -36.66
CA ASN A 159 26.21 3.65 -37.05
C ASN A 159 27.71 3.34 -37.20
N ALA A 160 28.30 2.59 -36.28
CA ALA A 160 29.71 2.26 -36.33
C ALA A 160 30.07 1.40 -37.55
N ALA A 161 29.24 0.41 -37.87
CA ALA A 161 29.40 -0.50 -39.01
C ALA A 161 28.97 0.12 -40.35
N GLY A 162 27.90 0.94 -40.33
CA GLY A 162 27.31 1.59 -41.50
C GLY A 162 28.03 2.84 -41.98
N ASN A 163 28.75 3.55 -41.11
CA ASN A 163 29.44 4.80 -41.47
C ASN A 163 30.46 4.62 -42.61
N THR A 164 31.07 3.44 -42.75
CA THR A 164 31.99 3.14 -43.88
C THR A 164 31.28 3.07 -45.23
N TRP A 165 29.96 2.90 -45.24
CA TRP A 165 29.12 2.71 -46.41
C TRP A 165 28.11 3.85 -46.62
N GLY A 166 28.23 4.94 -45.85
CA GLY A 166 27.32 6.09 -45.91
C GLY A 166 25.96 5.86 -45.25
N PHE A 167 25.76 4.76 -44.51
CA PHE A 167 24.56 4.53 -43.72
C PHE A 167 24.65 5.24 -42.38
N TYR A 168 23.59 5.94 -42.00
CA TYR A 168 23.46 6.63 -40.73
C TYR A 168 22.06 6.43 -40.14
N GLN A 169 22.02 5.89 -38.93
CA GLN A 169 20.85 5.78 -38.10
C GLN A 169 20.74 7.01 -37.21
N ALA A 170 19.63 7.73 -37.31
CA ALA A 170 19.37 8.88 -36.45
C ALA A 170 19.26 8.42 -34.98
N LEU A 171 20.02 9.06 -34.09
CA LEU A 171 19.87 8.90 -32.65
C LEU A 171 18.87 9.94 -32.15
N PRO A 172 17.86 9.54 -31.36
CA PRO A 172 16.90 10.50 -30.80
C PRO A 172 17.61 11.49 -29.85
N PRO A 173 17.04 12.66 -29.55
CA PRO A 173 17.56 13.51 -28.48
C PRO A 173 17.48 12.79 -27.13
N ALA A 174 18.36 13.12 -26.18
CA ALA A 174 18.38 12.47 -24.87
C ALA A 174 17.03 12.56 -24.15
N ASN A 175 16.40 13.73 -24.19
CA ASN A 175 15.08 13.96 -23.59
C ASN A 175 13.90 13.42 -24.44
N GLY A 176 14.15 12.78 -25.59
CA GLY A 176 13.09 12.32 -26.49
C GLY A 176 12.35 13.47 -27.18
N GLU A 177 11.52 13.10 -28.16
CA GLU A 177 10.71 14.03 -28.95
C GLU A 177 9.24 13.93 -28.54
N GLU A 178 8.56 15.06 -28.45
CA GLU A 178 7.13 15.08 -28.21
C GLU A 178 6.41 14.85 -29.54
N VAL A 179 5.65 13.77 -29.60
CA VAL A 179 4.89 13.38 -30.79
C VAL A 179 3.41 13.36 -30.39
N GLY A 180 2.67 14.35 -30.87
CA GLY A 180 1.20 14.41 -30.76
C GLY A 180 0.56 14.15 -32.12
N ALA A 181 -0.49 13.32 -32.19
CA ALA A 181 -1.26 13.27 -33.42
C ALA A 181 -2.22 14.44 -33.45
N GLY A 182 -1.95 15.39 -34.36
CA GLY A 182 -2.87 16.47 -34.65
C GLY A 182 -4.25 15.94 -35.06
N LEU A 183 -5.30 16.57 -34.51
CA LEU A 183 -6.73 16.74 -34.89
C LEU A 183 -7.54 15.60 -35.58
N PHE A 184 -6.96 14.53 -36.11
CA PHE A 184 -7.66 13.56 -36.97
C PHE A 184 -7.52 12.10 -36.55
N PHE A 185 -6.63 11.78 -35.60
CA PHE A 185 -6.46 10.42 -35.09
C PHE A 185 -6.22 10.53 -33.58
N GLY A 186 -7.17 10.04 -32.77
CA GLY A 186 -7.19 10.20 -31.32
C GLY A 186 -6.08 9.46 -30.56
N SER A 187 -4.81 9.63 -30.93
CA SER A 187 -3.68 9.19 -30.13
C SER A 187 -3.27 10.30 -29.18
N ASN A 188 -3.12 9.95 -27.90
CA ASN A 188 -2.61 10.84 -26.86
C ASN A 188 -1.21 11.36 -27.21
N ASP A 189 -0.91 12.58 -26.78
CA ASP A 189 0.44 13.11 -26.84
C ASP A 189 1.38 12.13 -26.12
N ARG A 190 2.56 11.87 -26.70
CA ARG A 190 3.56 10.99 -26.12
C ARG A 190 4.96 11.56 -26.29
N VAL A 191 5.85 11.22 -25.37
CA VAL A 191 7.29 11.40 -25.57
C VAL A 191 7.84 10.11 -26.16
N GLN A 192 8.55 10.22 -27.28
CA GLN A 192 9.08 9.09 -28.03
C GLN A 192 10.60 9.22 -28.21
N TRP A 193 11.30 8.09 -28.04
CA TRP A 193 12.67 7.87 -28.48
C TRP A 193 12.61 6.90 -29.65
N ASP A 194 12.70 7.45 -30.86
CA ASP A 194 12.68 6.68 -32.09
C ASP A 194 14.11 6.34 -32.54
N TYR A 195 14.45 5.07 -32.57
CA TYR A 195 15.73 4.57 -33.08
C TYR A 195 15.57 4.01 -34.50
N GLY A 196 14.43 4.23 -35.15
CA GLY A 196 14.07 3.78 -36.49
C GLY A 196 13.52 2.35 -36.53
N GLN A 197 13.33 1.85 -37.75
CA GLN A 197 12.56 0.61 -37.96
C GLN A 197 13.22 -0.65 -37.43
N ASP A 198 14.56 -0.71 -37.47
CA ASP A 198 15.32 -1.88 -37.03
C ASP A 198 15.63 -1.82 -35.54
N CYS A 199 16.07 -0.64 -35.05
CA CYS A 199 16.44 -0.46 -33.64
C CYS A 199 15.28 -0.14 -32.71
N GLY A 200 14.05 -0.09 -33.22
CA GLY A 200 12.84 0.01 -32.40
C GLY A 200 12.55 1.41 -31.88
N ARG A 201 11.58 1.50 -30.97
CA ARG A 201 11.15 2.76 -30.36
C ARG A 201 10.63 2.54 -28.95
N LEU A 202 10.82 3.55 -28.11
CA LEU A 202 10.34 3.61 -26.74
C LEU A 202 9.43 4.84 -26.59
N SER A 203 8.28 4.72 -25.95
CA SER A 203 7.42 5.88 -25.68
C SER A 203 6.70 5.82 -24.32
N PHE A 204 6.47 7.00 -23.76
CA PHE A 204 5.63 7.23 -22.59
C PHE A 204 4.48 8.16 -22.93
N GLY A 205 3.31 7.94 -22.34
CA GLY A 205 2.18 8.85 -22.49
C GLY A 205 2.46 10.19 -21.81
N LEU A 206 2.13 11.30 -22.47
CA LEU A 206 2.05 12.61 -21.83
C LEU A 206 0.72 12.69 -21.08
N ILE A 207 0.82 12.96 -19.79
CA ILE A 207 -0.34 13.13 -18.91
C ILE A 207 -0.66 14.63 -18.91
N SER A 208 -1.66 15.03 -19.71
CA SER A 208 -1.99 16.44 -19.97
C SER A 208 -2.43 17.20 -18.72
N ASP A 209 -3.04 16.51 -17.74
CA ASP A 209 -3.41 17.06 -16.44
C ASP A 209 -2.23 17.10 -15.43
N ARG A 210 -1.07 16.53 -15.77
CA ARG A 210 0.13 16.45 -14.90
C ARG A 210 1.42 16.75 -15.67
N PRO A 211 1.64 18.00 -16.11
CA PRO A 211 2.82 18.37 -16.89
C PRO A 211 4.13 18.24 -16.09
N ASN A 212 4.12 18.53 -14.79
CA ASN A 212 5.31 18.46 -13.94
C ASN A 212 5.81 17.02 -13.75
N PHE A 213 4.89 16.07 -13.52
CA PHE A 213 5.23 14.65 -13.44
C PHE A 213 5.79 14.16 -14.77
N SER A 214 5.13 14.50 -15.88
CA SER A 214 5.57 14.13 -17.22
C SER A 214 6.96 14.68 -17.56
N ALA A 215 7.24 15.93 -17.21
CA ALA A 215 8.55 16.56 -17.39
C ALA A 215 9.64 15.89 -16.54
N THR A 216 9.36 15.60 -15.27
CA THR A 216 10.31 14.92 -14.37
C THR A 216 10.66 13.53 -14.88
N ARG A 217 9.65 12.78 -15.35
CA ARG A 217 9.86 11.47 -15.97
C ARG A 217 10.70 11.57 -17.24
N ARG A 218 10.41 12.54 -18.10
CA ARG A 218 11.17 12.80 -19.33
C ARG A 218 12.65 13.08 -19.04
N GLU A 219 12.92 13.94 -18.06
CA GLU A 219 14.29 14.27 -17.63
C GLU A 219 15.00 13.05 -17.03
N ALA A 220 14.32 12.26 -16.20
CA ALA A 220 14.88 11.03 -15.62
C ALA A 220 15.29 10.01 -16.70
N VAL A 221 14.44 9.81 -17.72
CA VAL A 221 14.77 8.96 -18.88
C VAL A 221 15.93 9.56 -19.69
N GLY A 222 15.95 10.88 -19.88
CA GLY A 222 17.04 11.55 -20.59
C GLY A 222 18.40 11.43 -19.90
N GLY A 223 18.42 11.40 -18.57
CA GLY A 223 19.59 11.07 -17.78
C GLY A 223 20.10 9.64 -18.05
N ILE A 224 19.20 8.65 -18.08
CA ILE A 224 19.54 7.26 -18.41
C ILE A 224 20.10 7.17 -19.83
N VAL A 225 19.40 7.74 -20.81
CA VAL A 225 19.80 7.73 -22.21
C VAL A 225 21.20 8.32 -22.40
N SER A 226 21.48 9.45 -21.76
CA SER A 226 22.80 10.10 -21.82
C SER A 226 23.90 9.24 -21.22
N ALA A 227 23.64 8.58 -20.08
CA ALA A 227 24.60 7.68 -19.44
C ALA A 227 24.86 6.43 -20.27
N VAL A 228 23.80 5.82 -20.81
CA VAL A 228 23.86 4.58 -21.59
C VAL A 228 24.56 4.79 -22.93
N ARG A 229 24.44 5.96 -23.58
CA ARG A 229 25.14 6.25 -24.85
C ARG A 229 26.65 6.03 -24.80
N THR A 230 27.27 6.40 -23.69
CA THR A 230 28.72 6.21 -23.50
C THR A 230 29.06 4.72 -23.46
N GLN A 231 28.23 3.93 -22.78
CA GLN A 231 28.40 2.47 -22.71
C GLN A 231 28.12 1.82 -24.07
N ALA A 232 27.05 2.21 -24.75
CA ALA A 232 26.69 1.73 -26.08
C ALA A 232 27.79 2.01 -27.11
N GLY A 233 28.48 3.16 -27.02
CA GLY A 233 29.65 3.46 -27.85
C GLY A 233 30.81 2.48 -27.67
N THR A 234 31.00 1.94 -26.46
CA THR A 234 32.02 0.91 -26.19
C THR A 234 31.67 -0.41 -26.89
N TYR A 235 30.41 -0.83 -26.81
CA TYR A 235 29.91 -2.00 -27.55
C TYR A 235 30.01 -1.80 -29.06
N ALA A 236 29.65 -0.62 -29.56
CA ALA A 236 29.75 -0.28 -30.97
C ALA A 236 31.17 -0.36 -31.52
N ALA A 237 32.18 0.06 -30.74
CA ALA A 237 33.58 -0.03 -31.15
C ALA A 237 34.06 -1.48 -31.34
N LEU A 238 33.57 -2.39 -30.51
CA LEU A 238 33.88 -3.82 -30.57
C LEU A 238 33.14 -4.53 -31.71
N PHE A 239 31.81 -4.41 -31.72
CA PHE A 239 30.93 -5.12 -32.67
C PHE A 239 30.85 -4.47 -34.06
N LYS A 240 31.56 -3.36 -34.30
CA LYS A 240 31.82 -2.88 -35.67
C LYS A 240 32.56 -3.93 -36.52
N ARG A 241 33.43 -4.73 -35.91
CA ARG A 241 34.30 -5.69 -36.61
C ARG A 241 33.99 -7.15 -36.28
N VAL A 242 33.19 -7.38 -35.25
CA VAL A 242 32.85 -8.71 -34.72
C VAL A 242 31.37 -8.95 -34.96
N ASP A 243 31.05 -10.05 -35.66
CA ASP A 243 29.68 -10.47 -35.96
C ASP A 243 29.28 -11.74 -35.18
N THR A 244 30.11 -12.17 -34.24
CA THR A 244 29.92 -13.38 -33.43
C THR A 244 29.66 -13.02 -31.96
N THR A 245 28.69 -13.68 -31.36
CA THR A 245 28.34 -13.51 -29.95
C THR A 245 29.48 -14.00 -29.05
N LEU A 246 29.89 -13.20 -28.07
CA LEU A 246 30.87 -13.63 -27.07
C LEU A 246 30.20 -14.54 -26.03
N SER A 247 30.83 -15.67 -25.72
CA SER A 247 30.43 -16.50 -24.57
C SER A 247 30.59 -15.75 -23.24
N PRO A 248 29.92 -16.19 -22.15
CA PRO A 248 30.08 -15.56 -20.83
C PRO A 248 31.54 -15.40 -20.39
N ASP A 249 32.39 -16.43 -20.60
CA ASP A 249 33.81 -16.36 -20.24
C ASP A 249 34.60 -15.35 -21.08
N GLN A 250 34.29 -15.26 -22.38
CA GLN A 250 34.89 -14.28 -23.28
C GLN A 250 34.44 -12.86 -22.96
N ALA A 251 33.16 -12.67 -22.59
CA ALA A 251 32.66 -11.38 -22.14
C ALA A 251 33.39 -10.94 -20.85
N MET A 252 33.56 -11.85 -19.88
CA MET A 252 34.31 -11.52 -18.66
C MET A 252 35.81 -11.30 -18.89
N SER A 253 36.40 -11.96 -19.88
CA SER A 253 37.77 -11.68 -20.31
C SER A 253 37.87 -10.30 -20.95
N GLY A 254 36.87 -9.92 -21.76
CA GLY A 254 36.75 -8.58 -22.33
C GLY A 254 36.64 -7.47 -21.27
N VAL A 255 35.98 -7.74 -20.14
CA VAL A 255 35.95 -6.85 -18.97
C VAL A 255 37.33 -6.71 -18.34
N ALA A 256 38.07 -7.82 -18.20
CA ALA A 256 39.43 -7.82 -17.63
C ALA A 256 40.44 -7.06 -18.51
N ASP A 257 40.30 -7.19 -19.83
CA ASP A 257 41.17 -6.57 -20.83
C ASP A 257 40.72 -5.12 -21.19
N GLY A 258 39.64 -4.62 -20.56
CA GLY A 258 39.14 -3.25 -20.73
C GLY A 258 38.39 -2.99 -22.05
N THR A 259 38.02 -4.03 -22.78
CA THR A 259 37.22 -3.93 -24.03
C THR A 259 35.72 -3.86 -23.78
N LEU A 260 35.25 -4.31 -22.61
CA LEU A 260 33.89 -4.17 -22.12
C LEU A 260 33.85 -3.37 -20.80
N PRO A 261 32.77 -2.61 -20.53
CA PRO A 261 32.69 -1.76 -19.33
C PRO A 261 32.62 -2.61 -18.05
N VAL A 262 33.34 -2.21 -17.00
CA VAL A 262 33.31 -2.89 -15.70
C VAL A 262 32.08 -2.48 -14.89
N GLY A 263 31.43 -3.45 -14.25
CA GLY A 263 30.35 -3.22 -13.28
C GLY A 263 29.04 -2.82 -13.93
N LEU A 264 28.79 -3.28 -15.16
CA LEU A 264 27.61 -2.91 -15.94
C LEU A 264 26.31 -3.30 -15.25
N ALA A 265 26.21 -4.52 -14.71
CA ALA A 265 25.03 -5.01 -14.01
C ALA A 265 24.72 -4.15 -12.76
N ARG A 266 25.76 -3.74 -12.02
CA ARG A 266 25.61 -2.82 -10.88
C ARG A 266 25.12 -1.44 -11.35
N ASN A 267 25.73 -0.89 -12.39
CA ASN A 267 25.36 0.43 -12.93
C ASN A 267 23.89 0.44 -13.42
N ILE A 268 23.44 -0.64 -14.07
CA ILE A 268 22.04 -0.80 -14.51
C ILE A 268 21.09 -0.77 -13.31
N ARG A 269 21.41 -1.51 -12.24
CA ARG A 269 20.60 -1.51 -11.01
C ARG A 269 20.60 -0.15 -10.31
N GLU A 270 21.76 0.50 -10.21
CA GLU A 270 21.88 1.84 -9.60
C GLU A 270 21.06 2.88 -10.37
N MET A 271 21.18 2.92 -11.70
CA MET A 271 20.36 3.80 -12.56
C MET A 271 18.86 3.48 -12.44
N GLY A 272 18.49 2.19 -12.43
CA GLY A 272 17.10 1.76 -12.28
C GLY A 272 16.50 2.18 -10.94
N THR A 273 17.23 1.97 -9.84
CA THR A 273 16.77 2.38 -8.50
C THR A 273 16.69 3.90 -8.35
N ALA A 274 17.59 4.66 -8.99
CA ALA A 274 17.54 6.11 -9.01
C ALA A 274 16.34 6.63 -9.81
N TYR A 275 16.02 5.99 -10.95
CA TYR A 275 14.81 6.26 -11.71
C TYR A 275 13.56 5.99 -10.89
N ASP A 276 13.43 4.79 -10.30
CA ASP A 276 12.28 4.41 -9.49
C ASP A 276 12.10 5.38 -8.28
N ALA A 277 13.21 5.80 -7.65
CA ALA A 277 13.16 6.80 -6.59
C ALA A 277 12.67 8.18 -7.08
N THR A 278 13.13 8.62 -8.25
CA THR A 278 12.74 9.90 -8.87
C THR A 278 11.25 9.90 -9.21
N ILE A 279 10.74 8.83 -9.84
CA ILE A 279 9.33 8.70 -10.21
C ILE A 279 8.44 8.60 -8.96
N ALA A 280 8.85 7.85 -7.93
CA ALA A 280 8.12 7.79 -6.67
C ALA A 280 7.99 9.17 -6.00
N GLN A 281 9.08 9.94 -5.99
CA GLN A 281 9.08 11.30 -5.42
C GLN A 281 8.24 12.27 -6.25
N ALA A 282 8.32 12.19 -7.58
CA ALA A 282 7.53 13.01 -8.48
C ALA A 282 6.03 12.73 -8.31
N ALA A 283 5.65 11.45 -8.28
CA ALA A 283 4.27 11.03 -8.06
C ALA A 283 3.75 11.53 -6.69
N LYS A 284 4.57 11.41 -5.63
CA LYS A 284 4.22 11.92 -4.29
C LYS A 284 3.96 13.43 -4.29
N ARG A 285 4.78 14.21 -4.99
CA ARG A 285 4.62 15.68 -5.08
C ARG A 285 3.37 16.07 -5.86
N ASP A 286 3.09 15.36 -6.94
CA ASP A 286 1.93 15.64 -7.80
C ASP A 286 0.60 15.37 -7.09
N VAL A 287 0.52 14.31 -6.29
CA VAL A 287 -0.68 13.98 -5.49
C VAL A 287 -0.70 14.63 -4.12
N ALA A 288 0.27 15.50 -3.78
CA ALA A 288 0.45 16.00 -2.42
C ALA A 288 -0.77 16.76 -1.88
N ASP A 289 -1.40 17.59 -2.70
CA ASP A 289 -2.55 18.40 -2.28
C ASP A 289 -3.78 17.50 -2.03
N VAL A 290 -4.07 16.59 -2.98
CA VAL A 290 -5.16 15.61 -2.87
C VAL A 290 -4.93 14.67 -1.68
N ALA A 291 -3.68 14.25 -1.48
CA ALA A 291 -3.30 13.39 -0.38
C ALA A 291 -3.42 14.12 0.97
N THR A 292 -3.08 15.41 1.05
CA THR A 292 -3.17 16.18 2.29
C THR A 292 -4.61 16.36 2.73
N GLU A 293 -5.50 16.76 1.82
CA GLU A 293 -6.93 16.91 2.12
C GLU A 293 -7.59 15.56 2.43
N SER A 294 -7.27 14.51 1.67
CA SER A 294 -7.84 13.18 1.90
C SER A 294 -7.33 12.56 3.21
N ARG A 295 -6.04 12.79 3.55
CA ARG A 295 -5.46 12.33 4.82
C ARG A 295 -6.04 13.06 6.01
N SER A 296 -6.26 14.38 5.94
CA SER A 296 -6.89 15.12 7.04
C SER A 296 -8.30 14.61 7.30
N ARG A 297 -9.11 14.41 6.25
CA ARG A 297 -10.44 13.80 6.37
C ARG A 297 -10.41 12.39 6.95
N LEU A 298 -9.44 11.56 6.55
CA LEU A 298 -9.25 10.22 7.11
C LEU A 298 -8.86 10.25 8.60
N VAL A 299 -7.99 11.18 8.98
CA VAL A 299 -7.57 11.38 10.37
C VAL A 299 -8.75 11.87 11.22
N ASP A 300 -9.52 12.83 10.72
CA ASP A 300 -10.70 13.35 11.42
C ASP A 300 -11.77 12.26 11.58
N ALA A 301 -12.06 11.49 10.53
CA ALA A 301 -12.95 10.34 10.61
C ALA A 301 -12.43 9.29 11.60
N ALA A 302 -11.13 8.95 11.55
CA ALA A 302 -10.53 8.00 12.48
C ALA A 302 -10.59 8.47 13.94
N ARG A 303 -10.54 9.78 14.19
CA ARG A 303 -10.71 10.37 15.52
C ARG A 303 -12.17 10.35 16.01
N GLN A 304 -13.12 10.54 15.11
CA GLN A 304 -14.55 10.60 15.44
C GLN A 304 -15.19 9.21 15.57
N ASP A 305 -14.83 8.27 14.69
CA ASP A 305 -15.47 6.96 14.57
C ASP A 305 -14.94 5.92 15.56
N GLY A 306 -13.76 6.18 16.14
CA GLY A 306 -13.12 5.32 17.13
C GLY A 306 -12.40 4.10 16.54
N TRP A 307 -11.85 3.26 17.42
CA TRP A 307 -10.93 2.17 17.05
C TRP A 307 -11.54 1.09 16.15
N VAL A 308 -12.86 0.89 16.24
CA VAL A 308 -13.60 -0.10 15.44
C VAL A 308 -13.51 0.21 13.95
N ASN A 309 -13.39 1.48 13.56
CA ASN A 309 -13.29 1.89 12.15
C ASN A 309 -11.86 1.80 11.58
N SER A 310 -10.90 1.25 12.33
CA SER A 310 -9.51 1.12 11.89
C SER A 310 -9.36 0.38 10.56
N GLY A 311 -10.24 -0.59 10.26
CA GLY A 311 -10.26 -1.27 8.98
C GLY A 311 -10.56 -0.33 7.80
N ALA A 312 -11.59 0.52 7.91
CA ALA A 312 -11.94 1.46 6.84
C ALA A 312 -10.85 2.53 6.65
N TYR A 313 -10.17 2.93 7.74
CA TYR A 313 -9.00 3.81 7.65
C TYR A 313 -7.92 3.23 6.72
N TRP A 314 -7.56 1.95 6.90
CA TRP A 314 -6.58 1.29 6.03
C TRP A 314 -7.05 1.16 4.58
N TYR A 315 -8.34 0.89 4.36
CA TYR A 315 -8.91 0.87 3.01
C TYR A 315 -8.84 2.26 2.33
N GLY A 316 -9.21 3.32 3.03
CA GLY A 316 -9.12 4.69 2.51
C GLY A 316 -7.68 5.08 2.19
N LEU A 317 -6.74 4.67 3.03
CA LEU A 317 -5.32 4.89 2.84
C LEU A 317 -4.76 4.14 1.61
N ALA A 318 -5.19 2.89 1.41
CA ALA A 318 -4.86 2.12 0.21
C ALA A 318 -5.45 2.77 -1.05
N GLN A 319 -6.66 3.33 -0.98
CA GLN A 319 -7.29 4.03 -2.09
C GLN A 319 -6.54 5.32 -2.47
N ILE A 320 -6.07 6.11 -1.49
CA ILE A 320 -5.21 7.28 -1.74
C ILE A 320 -3.90 6.85 -2.42
N SER A 321 -3.33 5.74 -1.96
CA SER A 321 -2.09 5.18 -2.52
C SER A 321 -2.30 4.67 -3.96
N GLY A 322 -3.53 4.30 -4.33
CA GLY A 322 -3.89 3.83 -5.67
C GLY A 322 -3.55 4.81 -6.79
N LEU A 323 -3.74 6.12 -6.56
CA LEU A 323 -3.37 7.15 -7.54
C LEU A 323 -1.86 7.21 -7.76
N THR A 324 -1.09 7.13 -6.67
CA THR A 324 0.37 7.13 -6.76
C THR A 324 0.85 5.87 -7.47
N ASN A 325 0.27 4.72 -7.13
CA ASN A 325 0.58 3.43 -7.75
C ASN A 325 0.28 3.42 -9.25
N ALA A 326 -0.82 4.05 -9.68
CA ALA A 326 -1.17 4.17 -11.08
C ALA A 326 -0.13 4.99 -11.86
N LEU A 327 0.36 6.10 -11.29
CA LEU A 327 1.41 6.92 -11.89
C LEU A 327 2.77 6.21 -11.94
N THR A 328 3.15 5.56 -10.84
CA THR A 328 4.44 4.83 -10.74
C THR A 328 4.45 3.53 -11.52
N GLY A 329 3.28 2.95 -11.79
CA GLY A 329 3.13 1.64 -12.43
C GLY A 329 3.15 1.68 -13.96
N GLU A 330 3.06 2.86 -14.58
CA GLU A 330 3.08 3.00 -16.03
C GLU A 330 4.42 2.49 -16.60
N GLN A 331 4.34 1.46 -17.44
CA GLN A 331 5.48 0.91 -18.17
C GLN A 331 5.61 1.63 -19.52
N ALA A 332 6.83 1.73 -20.03
CA ALA A 332 7.06 2.26 -21.36
C ALA A 332 6.40 1.37 -22.43
N GLU A 333 5.74 1.99 -23.41
CA GLU A 333 5.37 1.29 -24.64
C GLU A 333 6.65 1.10 -25.46
N GLN A 334 6.99 -0.16 -25.74
CA GLN A 334 8.24 -0.51 -26.41
C GLN A 334 7.95 -1.32 -27.66
N VAL A 335 8.56 -0.91 -28.77
CA VAL A 335 8.76 -1.76 -29.93
C VAL A 335 10.19 -2.27 -29.86
N ALA A 336 10.33 -3.56 -29.53
CA ALA A 336 11.64 -4.19 -29.38
C ALA A 336 12.47 -4.11 -30.67
N VAL A 337 13.79 -4.10 -30.49
CA VAL A 337 14.77 -4.17 -31.58
C VAL A 337 14.52 -5.43 -32.42
N ARG A 338 14.50 -5.28 -33.73
CA ARG A 338 14.30 -6.38 -34.68
C ARG A 338 15.65 -6.85 -35.21
N TYR A 339 15.93 -8.13 -35.01
CA TYR A 339 17.20 -8.78 -35.42
C TYR A 339 17.06 -9.71 -36.62
N GLY A 340 15.91 -9.68 -37.32
CA GLY A 340 15.59 -10.62 -38.39
C GLY A 340 15.35 -9.93 -39.73
N GLU A 341 16.20 -10.26 -40.71
CA GLU A 341 16.16 -9.89 -42.13
C GLU A 341 15.57 -8.50 -42.40
N GLY A 342 16.27 -7.50 -41.90
CA GLY A 342 16.12 -6.08 -42.19
C GLY A 342 17.07 -5.60 -43.31
N ASN A 343 16.80 -4.39 -43.81
CA ASN A 343 17.41 -3.83 -45.02
C ASN A 343 18.85 -3.29 -44.84
N THR A 344 19.44 -3.38 -43.64
CA THR A 344 20.70 -2.68 -43.29
C THR A 344 21.95 -3.54 -43.38
N GLY A 345 21.84 -4.88 -43.40
CA GLY A 345 22.98 -5.79 -43.55
C GLY A 345 23.89 -5.95 -42.32
N PHE A 346 23.58 -5.27 -41.20
CA PHE A 346 24.37 -5.30 -39.96
C PHE A 346 23.72 -6.08 -38.80
N GLU A 347 22.65 -6.83 -39.08
CA GLU A 347 21.89 -7.58 -38.07
C GLU A 347 22.74 -8.56 -37.26
N ARG A 348 23.72 -9.22 -37.90
CA ARG A 348 24.60 -10.16 -37.20
C ARG A 348 25.44 -9.46 -36.13
N ASN A 349 25.98 -8.29 -36.44
CA ASN A 349 26.74 -7.47 -35.50
C ASN A 349 25.86 -6.99 -34.34
N VAL A 350 24.65 -6.50 -34.65
CA VAL A 350 23.69 -6.03 -33.66
C VAL A 350 23.24 -7.17 -32.73
N ARG A 351 22.91 -8.34 -33.31
CA ARG A 351 22.53 -9.53 -32.56
C ARG A 351 23.66 -9.98 -31.63
N ALA A 352 24.88 -10.08 -32.18
CA ALA A 352 26.05 -10.45 -31.41
C ALA A 352 26.30 -9.49 -30.23
N ALA A 353 26.13 -8.18 -30.44
CA ALA A 353 26.30 -7.17 -29.42
C ALA A 353 25.29 -7.32 -28.27
N ILE A 354 24.01 -7.52 -28.59
CA ILE A 354 22.93 -7.57 -27.59
C ILE A 354 22.88 -8.92 -26.88
N GLU A 355 23.16 -10.03 -27.55
CA GLU A 355 23.34 -11.31 -26.87
C GLU A 355 24.55 -11.26 -25.92
N THR A 356 25.66 -10.64 -26.36
CA THR A 356 26.84 -10.43 -25.50
C THR A 356 26.54 -9.54 -24.31
N LEU A 357 25.72 -8.49 -24.45
CA LEU A 357 25.25 -7.67 -23.33
C LEU A 357 24.58 -8.53 -22.27
N ARG A 358 23.66 -9.42 -22.68
CA ARG A 358 22.92 -10.29 -21.77
C ARG A 358 23.84 -11.28 -21.06
N TYR A 359 24.79 -11.87 -21.78
CA TYR A 359 25.80 -12.76 -21.18
C TYR A 359 26.77 -12.04 -20.24
N HIS A 360 27.14 -10.80 -20.56
CA HIS A 360 27.98 -9.98 -19.71
C HIS A 360 27.28 -9.69 -18.37
N ILE A 361 26.01 -9.27 -18.40
CA ILE A 361 25.22 -9.03 -17.18
C ILE A 361 25.11 -10.32 -16.35
N ALA A 362 24.76 -11.44 -16.98
CA ALA A 362 24.64 -12.72 -16.29
C ALA A 362 25.98 -13.19 -15.68
N GLY A 363 27.09 -12.98 -16.39
CA GLY A 363 28.44 -13.33 -15.94
C GLY A 363 28.92 -12.48 -14.75
N GLU A 364 28.58 -11.19 -14.71
CA GLU A 364 28.86 -10.33 -13.57
C GLU A 364 28.04 -10.73 -12.34
N GLU A 365 26.76 -11.06 -12.53
CA GLU A 365 25.88 -11.47 -11.43
C GLU A 365 26.30 -12.80 -10.80
N ALA A 366 26.74 -13.77 -11.62
CA ALA A 366 27.23 -15.07 -11.16
C ALA A 366 28.55 -15.00 -10.36
N ARG A 367 29.28 -13.88 -10.39
CA ARG A 367 30.50 -13.67 -9.59
C ARG A 367 30.25 -12.94 -8.27
N VAL A 368 29.07 -12.33 -8.12
CA VAL A 368 28.69 -11.54 -6.93
C VAL A 368 27.77 -12.33 -5.99
N GLY A 369 27.01 -13.29 -6.51
CA GLY A 369 26.29 -14.29 -5.72
C GLY A 369 27.19 -15.46 -5.32
#